data_AF-A0AAE0PYX1-F1
#
_entry.id   AF-A0AAE0PYX1-F1
#
_cell.length_a   1.000
_cell.length_b   1.000
_cell.length_c   1.000
_cell.angle_alpha   90.00
_cell.angle_beta   90.00
_cell.angle_gamma   90.00
#
_symmetry.space_group_name_H-M   'P 1'
#
loop_
_entity.id
_entity.type
_entity.pdbx_description
1 polymer ?
#
loop_
_entity_poly.entity_id
_entity_poly.type
_entity_poly.pdbx_seq_one_letter_code
_entity_poly.pdbx_strand_id
1 'polypeptide(L)'
;MGSHLVRSYITERDTTPDPKGPLQHDPQFGFGEERKERVPVATQDHMNLAMLPLEQRDYCAHYLIKLMKCKRDNFPNFLACKHEKHDWDYCEHQDYVMRMKEYERERRLNLRKKRIEAQAAYGLGNTDYLISYCLDYGQLGDPEAAEWSSPESHHQPFACQCCEYSLC
;
A
#
# COMPACT_ATOMS: atom_id res chain seq x y z
N MET A 1 -14.68 -5.78 -12.64
CA MET A 1 -13.50 -6.33 -11.92
C MET A 1 -12.69 -7.21 -12.88
N GLY A 2 -11.87 -6.65 -13.76
CA GLY A 2 -11.15 -7.45 -14.77
C GLY A 2 -9.92 -6.79 -15.40
N SER A 3 -9.82 -5.47 -15.33
CA SER A 3 -8.65 -4.71 -15.81
C SER A 3 -7.33 -5.10 -15.13
N HIS A 4 -7.38 -5.61 -13.90
CA HIS A 4 -6.19 -6.07 -13.19
C HIS A 4 -5.51 -7.26 -13.91
N LEU A 5 -6.25 -8.10 -14.64
CA LEU A 5 -5.69 -9.22 -15.40
C LEU A 5 -4.90 -8.73 -16.63
N VAL A 6 -5.45 -7.75 -17.35
CA VAL A 6 -4.73 -7.10 -18.46
C VAL A 6 -3.43 -6.49 -17.95
N ARG A 7 -3.48 -5.87 -16.78
CA ARG A 7 -2.31 -5.30 -16.14
C ARG A 7 -1.26 -6.36 -15.76
N SER A 8 -1.69 -7.47 -15.18
CA SER A 8 -0.78 -8.51 -14.69
C SER A 8 -0.14 -9.33 -15.80
N TYR A 9 -0.83 -9.50 -16.94
CA TYR A 9 -0.32 -10.30 -18.04
C TYR A 9 0.31 -9.47 -19.17
N ILE A 10 -0.16 -8.24 -19.43
CA ILE A 10 0.22 -7.46 -20.61
C ILE A 10 1.07 -6.24 -20.25
N THR A 11 0.58 -5.35 -19.40
CA THR A 11 1.17 -3.99 -19.29
C THR A 11 2.23 -3.85 -18.20
N GLU A 12 1.98 -4.30 -16.96
CA GLU A 12 2.81 -3.94 -15.81
C GLU A 12 3.02 -5.12 -14.84
N ARG A 13 3.61 -6.20 -15.37
CA ARG A 13 3.85 -7.49 -14.67
C ARG A 13 4.62 -7.31 -13.36
N ASP A 14 5.65 -6.47 -13.34
CA ASP A 14 6.52 -6.29 -12.17
C ASP A 14 5.84 -5.56 -11.00
N THR A 15 4.78 -4.80 -11.29
CA THR A 15 4.12 -3.95 -10.28
C THR A 15 2.90 -4.61 -9.66
N THR A 16 2.30 -5.59 -10.35
CA THR A 16 1.10 -6.28 -9.89
C THR A 16 1.47 -7.33 -8.85
N PRO A 17 0.83 -7.33 -7.66
CA PRO A 17 1.08 -8.34 -6.65
C PRO A 17 0.44 -9.68 -7.04
N ASP A 18 1.13 -10.78 -6.72
CA ASP A 18 0.67 -12.14 -6.98
C ASP A 18 -0.37 -12.59 -5.93
N PRO A 19 -1.54 -13.12 -6.34
CA PRO A 19 -2.61 -13.45 -5.40
C PRO A 19 -2.33 -14.69 -4.55
N LYS A 20 -1.43 -15.58 -4.99
CA LYS A 20 -1.05 -16.80 -4.27
C LYS A 20 0.26 -16.64 -3.48
N GLY A 21 1.00 -15.58 -3.76
CA GLY A 21 2.29 -15.33 -3.12
C GLY A 21 2.13 -14.84 -1.68
N PRO A 22 3.17 -14.95 -0.85
CA PRO A 22 3.20 -14.28 0.44
C PRO A 22 3.25 -12.75 0.24
N LEU A 23 2.80 -12.02 1.27
CA LEU A 23 2.89 -10.56 1.29
C LEU A 23 4.36 -10.13 1.19
N GLN A 24 4.68 -9.20 0.29
CA GLN A 24 6.08 -8.78 0.03
C GLN A 24 6.58 -7.70 0.99
N HIS A 25 5.66 -6.96 1.63
CA HIS A 25 6.00 -5.81 2.48
C HIS A 25 5.50 -6.01 3.89
N ASP A 26 6.27 -5.50 4.86
CA ASP A 26 5.91 -5.61 6.27
C ASP A 26 4.52 -5.02 6.57
N PRO A 27 3.70 -5.69 7.38
CA PRO A 27 2.36 -5.20 7.72
C PRO A 27 2.34 -3.84 8.40
N GLN A 28 3.41 -3.49 9.14
CA GLN A 28 3.54 -2.23 9.87
C GLN A 28 4.03 -1.07 8.99
N PHE A 29 4.57 -1.34 7.80
CA PHE A 29 5.14 -0.32 6.92
C PHE A 29 4.10 0.71 6.48
N GLY A 30 4.31 1.99 6.81
CA GLY A 30 3.41 3.09 6.43
C GLY A 30 2.26 3.36 7.40
N PHE A 31 2.19 2.66 8.54
CA PHE A 31 1.33 3.04 9.66
C PHE A 31 2.14 3.80 10.71
N GLY A 32 1.70 4.99 11.10
CA GLY A 32 2.36 5.81 12.13
C GLY A 32 2.15 5.29 13.55
N GLU A 33 1.09 4.51 13.76
CA GLU A 33 0.74 3.82 14.99
C GLU A 33 0.77 2.30 14.78
N GLU A 34 0.82 1.53 15.85
CA GLU A 34 0.76 0.07 15.83
C GLU A 34 -0.57 -0.42 15.22
N ARG A 35 -0.49 -1.30 14.22
CA ARG A 35 -1.67 -1.87 13.56
C ARG A 35 -2.41 -2.78 14.53
N LYS A 36 -3.64 -2.41 14.87
CA LYS A 36 -4.53 -3.24 15.71
C LYS A 36 -4.81 -4.59 15.04
N GLU A 37 -4.60 -5.66 15.80
CA GLU A 37 -4.94 -7.02 15.38
C GLU A 37 -6.45 -7.23 15.36
N ARG A 38 -6.90 -8.18 14.51
CA ARG A 38 -8.31 -8.56 14.45
C ARG A 38 -8.59 -9.57 15.56
N VAL A 39 -9.52 -9.26 16.44
CA VAL A 39 -9.92 -10.16 17.53
C VAL A 39 -11.09 -11.02 17.06
N PRO A 40 -10.98 -12.37 17.09
CA PRO A 40 -12.12 -13.23 16.82
C PRO A 40 -13.13 -13.12 17.96
N VAL A 41 -14.40 -12.90 17.61
CA VAL A 41 -15.49 -12.77 18.60
C VAL A 41 -15.96 -14.14 19.10
N ALA A 42 -15.92 -15.17 18.24
CA ALA A 42 -16.31 -16.54 18.59
C ALA A 42 -15.12 -17.33 19.14
N THR A 43 -15.31 -17.99 20.28
CA THR A 43 -14.35 -18.97 20.80
C THR A 43 -14.30 -20.21 19.91
N GLN A 44 -13.14 -20.87 19.83
CA GLN A 44 -12.98 -22.10 19.05
C GLN A 44 -13.91 -23.24 19.49
N ASP A 45 -14.18 -23.36 20.79
CA ASP A 45 -15.07 -24.38 21.34
C ASP A 45 -16.51 -24.25 20.82
N HIS A 46 -17.05 -23.03 20.78
CA HIS A 46 -18.36 -22.76 20.20
C HIS A 46 -18.44 -23.13 18.70
N MET A 47 -17.37 -22.91 17.94
CA MET A 47 -17.32 -23.29 16.52
C MET A 47 -17.28 -24.81 16.32
N ASN A 48 -16.59 -25.53 17.22
CA ASN A 48 -16.55 -26.99 17.21
C ASN A 48 -17.89 -27.60 17.60
N LEU A 49 -18.56 -27.05 18.64
CA LEU A 49 -19.89 -27.48 19.06
C LEU A 49 -20.96 -27.28 17.98
N ALA A 50 -20.85 -26.19 17.21
CA ALA A 50 -21.72 -25.91 16.08
C ALA A 50 -21.38 -26.74 14.82
N MET A 51 -20.31 -27.55 14.84
CA MET A 51 -19.84 -28.38 13.74
C MET A 51 -19.67 -27.60 12.42
N LEU A 52 -19.02 -26.43 12.50
CA LEU A 52 -18.77 -25.59 11.33
C LEU A 52 -17.70 -26.21 10.42
N PRO A 53 -17.88 -26.16 9.07
CA PRO A 53 -16.83 -26.54 8.14
C PRO A 53 -15.65 -25.58 8.23
N LEU A 54 -14.44 -26.05 7.94
CA LEU A 54 -13.20 -25.27 8.11
C LEU A 54 -13.22 -23.95 7.33
N GLU A 55 -13.82 -23.94 6.15
CA GLU A 55 -13.92 -22.75 5.29
C GLU A 55 -14.77 -21.62 5.89
N GLN A 56 -15.67 -21.94 6.83
CA GLN A 56 -16.58 -20.96 7.44
C GLN A 56 -16.13 -20.55 8.86
N ARG A 57 -14.94 -20.96 9.29
CA ARG A 57 -14.36 -20.63 10.61
C ARG A 57 -13.57 -19.33 10.58
N ASP A 58 -14.17 -18.30 9.98
CA ASP A 58 -13.58 -16.96 9.86
C ASP A 58 -13.93 -16.08 11.08
N TYR A 59 -13.38 -14.85 11.11
CA TYR A 59 -13.73 -13.83 12.12
C TYR A 59 -15.25 -13.58 12.21
N CYS A 60 -15.96 -13.80 11.10
CA CYS A 60 -17.41 -13.62 10.97
C CYS A 60 -18.27 -14.78 11.52
N ALA A 61 -17.68 -15.89 11.98
CA ALA A 61 -18.40 -17.11 12.36
C ALA A 61 -19.49 -16.93 13.44
N HIS A 62 -19.36 -15.89 14.27
CA HIS A 62 -20.35 -15.55 15.31
C HIS A 62 -21.73 -15.20 14.74
N TYR A 63 -21.82 -14.61 13.54
CA TYR A 63 -23.10 -14.36 12.87
C TYR A 63 -23.69 -15.64 12.30
N LEU A 64 -22.85 -16.54 11.78
CA LEU A 64 -23.31 -17.82 11.24
C LEU A 64 -23.96 -18.69 12.33
N ILE A 65 -23.38 -18.71 13.53
CA ILE A 65 -23.95 -19.43 14.68
C ILE A 65 -25.34 -18.90 15.03
N LYS A 66 -25.55 -17.57 14.99
CA LYS A 66 -26.86 -16.95 15.23
C LYS A 66 -27.86 -17.39 14.16
N LEU A 67 -27.47 -17.31 12.89
CA LEU A 67 -28.31 -17.72 11.76
C LEU A 67 -28.73 -19.19 11.84
N MET A 68 -27.81 -20.09 12.24
CA MET A 68 -28.14 -21.51 12.42
C MET A 68 -29.10 -21.73 13.58
N LYS A 69 -28.95 -20.96 14.67
CA LYS A 69 -29.88 -20.99 15.80
C LYS A 69 -31.29 -20.52 15.38
N CYS A 70 -31.40 -19.37 14.73
CA CYS A 70 -32.68 -18.84 14.25
C CYS A 70 -33.38 -19.75 13.25
N LYS A 71 -32.63 -20.44 12.37
CA LYS A 71 -33.20 -21.46 11.48
C LYS A 71 -33.77 -22.66 12.23
N ARG A 72 -33.13 -23.08 13.33
CA ARG A 72 -33.60 -24.18 14.19
C ARG A 72 -34.86 -23.78 14.96
N ASP A 73 -34.88 -22.57 15.50
CA ASP A 73 -35.96 -22.09 16.37
C ASP A 73 -37.25 -21.77 15.58
N ASN A 74 -37.12 -21.30 14.33
CA ASN A 74 -38.25 -20.83 13.51
C ASN A 74 -38.76 -21.84 12.47
N PHE A 75 -38.35 -23.11 12.51
CA PHE A 75 -38.88 -24.13 11.60
C PHE A 75 -40.37 -24.34 11.86
N PRO A 76 -41.30 -24.26 10.87
CA PRO A 76 -41.16 -24.38 9.40
C PRO A 76 -41.08 -23.05 8.60
N ASN A 77 -41.02 -21.89 9.26
CA ASN A 77 -41.02 -20.58 8.61
C ASN A 77 -39.62 -20.17 8.13
N PHE A 78 -39.25 -20.57 6.91
CA PHE A 78 -37.92 -20.29 6.33
C PHE A 78 -37.62 -18.80 6.04
N LEU A 79 -38.65 -17.95 5.97
CA LEU A 79 -38.48 -16.53 5.59
C LEU A 79 -38.25 -15.59 6.78
N ALA A 80 -38.39 -16.07 8.02
CA ALA A 80 -38.28 -15.23 9.21
C ALA A 80 -36.85 -14.71 9.45
N CYS A 81 -35.83 -15.44 9.00
CA CYS A 81 -34.43 -15.22 9.37
C CYS A 81 -33.63 -14.34 8.40
N LYS A 82 -34.24 -13.30 7.81
CA LYS A 82 -33.56 -12.46 6.80
C LYS A 82 -32.54 -11.50 7.40
N HIS A 83 -32.82 -10.94 8.58
CA HIS A 83 -31.95 -9.97 9.23
C HIS A 83 -30.60 -10.60 9.61
N GLU A 84 -30.64 -11.76 10.27
CA GLU A 84 -29.41 -12.45 10.67
C GLU A 84 -28.57 -12.92 9.47
N LYS A 85 -29.23 -13.27 8.36
CA LYS A 85 -28.54 -13.57 7.11
C LYS A 85 -27.84 -12.34 6.55
N HIS A 86 -28.55 -11.21 6.51
CA HIS A 86 -27.97 -9.95 6.04
C HIS A 86 -26.77 -9.53 6.91
N ASP A 87 -26.84 -9.72 8.22
CA ASP A 87 -25.73 -9.38 9.12
C ASP A 87 -24.48 -10.23 8.84
N TRP A 88 -24.67 -11.53 8.57
CA TRP A 88 -23.59 -12.42 8.15
C TRP A 88 -23.02 -12.01 6.78
N ASP A 89 -23.87 -11.84 5.77
CA ASP A 89 -23.47 -11.43 4.41
C ASP A 89 -22.71 -10.08 4.44
N TYR A 90 -23.16 -9.14 5.26
CA TYR A 90 -22.53 -7.82 5.42
C TYR A 90 -21.14 -7.93 6.05
N CYS A 91 -20.99 -8.77 7.06
CA CYS A 91 -19.71 -9.01 7.71
C CYS A 91 -18.71 -9.71 6.77
N GLU A 92 -19.14 -10.70 5.98
CA GLU A 92 -18.29 -11.29 4.92
C GLU A 92 -17.88 -10.27 3.86
N HIS A 93 -18.79 -9.36 3.50
CA HIS A 93 -18.47 -8.26 2.60
C HIS A 93 -17.43 -7.31 3.20
N GLN A 94 -17.50 -7.00 4.50
CA GLN A 94 -16.47 -6.20 5.17
C GLN A 94 -15.10 -6.90 5.14
N ASP A 95 -15.06 -8.21 5.39
CA ASP A 95 -13.83 -9.00 5.29
C ASP A 95 -13.27 -9.06 3.86
N TYR A 96 -14.14 -9.10 2.85
CA TYR A 96 -13.75 -8.96 1.45
C TYR A 96 -13.16 -7.59 1.13
N VAL A 97 -13.79 -6.51 1.59
CA VAL A 97 -13.28 -5.14 1.42
C VAL A 97 -11.90 -4.98 2.06
N MET A 98 -11.66 -5.62 3.20
CA MET A 98 -10.33 -5.61 3.81
C MET A 98 -9.28 -6.28 2.92
N ARG A 99 -9.57 -7.49 2.40
CA ARG A 99 -8.69 -8.19 1.45
C ARG A 99 -8.37 -7.37 0.20
N MET A 100 -9.35 -6.61 -0.30
CA MET A 100 -9.16 -5.68 -1.41
C MET A 100 -8.20 -4.53 -1.06
N LYS A 101 -8.30 -3.98 0.16
CA LYS A 101 -7.37 -2.94 0.65
C LYS A 101 -5.95 -3.47 0.79
N GLU A 102 -5.79 -4.71 1.24
CA GLU A 102 -4.49 -5.38 1.31
C GLU A 102 -3.85 -5.52 -0.09
N TYR A 103 -4.61 -6.00 -1.08
CA TYR A 103 -4.14 -6.10 -2.48
C TYR A 103 -3.75 -4.73 -3.09
N GLU A 104 -4.59 -3.71 -2.91
CA GLU A 104 -4.28 -2.37 -3.42
C GLU A 104 -3.08 -1.73 -2.72
N ARG A 105 -2.90 -1.98 -1.42
CA ARG A 105 -1.76 -1.50 -0.65
C ARG A 105 -0.47 -2.02 -1.25
N GLU A 106 -0.34 -3.32 -1.47
CA GLU A 106 0.86 -3.91 -2.06
C GLU A 106 1.16 -3.35 -3.44
N ARG A 107 0.12 -3.24 -4.29
CA ARG A 107 0.28 -2.64 -5.62
C ARG A 107 0.84 -1.21 -5.54
N ARG A 108 0.32 -0.37 -4.64
CA ARG A 108 0.79 1.01 -4.47
C ARG A 108 2.22 1.07 -3.93
N LEU A 109 2.59 0.15 -3.05
CA LEU A 109 3.94 0.03 -2.52
C LEU A 109 4.94 -0.39 -3.61
N ASN A 110 4.59 -1.37 -4.45
CA ASN A 110 5.42 -1.77 -5.60
C ASN A 110 5.61 -0.62 -6.59
N LEU A 111 4.56 0.13 -6.88
CA LEU A 111 4.65 1.34 -7.72
C LEU A 111 5.50 2.44 -7.09
N ARG A 112 5.54 2.55 -5.76
CA ARG A 112 6.41 3.49 -5.06
C ARG A 112 7.87 3.04 -5.15
N LYS A 113 8.15 1.75 -4.91
CA LYS A 113 9.50 1.18 -5.04
C LYS A 113 10.06 1.40 -6.45
N LYS A 114 9.29 1.05 -7.49
CA LYS A 114 9.66 1.29 -8.90
C LYS A 114 9.96 2.76 -9.20
N ARG A 115 9.18 3.69 -8.66
CA ARG A 115 9.42 5.14 -8.83
C ARG A 115 10.72 5.60 -8.16
N ILE A 116 11.02 5.09 -6.95
CA ILE A 116 12.26 5.41 -6.23
C ILE A 116 13.47 4.83 -6.96
N GLU A 117 13.38 3.58 -7.43
CA GLU A 117 14.44 2.93 -8.21
C GLU A 117 14.72 3.67 -9.53
N ALA A 118 13.67 4.11 -10.24
CA ALA A 118 13.82 4.92 -11.44
C ALA A 118 14.45 6.31 -11.15
N GLN A 119 14.06 6.94 -10.05
CA GLN A 119 14.65 8.20 -9.59
C GLN A 119 16.13 8.03 -9.19
N ALA A 120 16.47 6.95 -8.50
CA ALA A 120 17.84 6.64 -8.12
C ALA A 120 18.72 6.35 -9.36
N ALA A 121 18.20 5.62 -10.34
CA ALA A 121 18.90 5.36 -11.60
C ALA A 121 19.14 6.65 -12.41
N TYR A 122 18.14 7.53 -12.49
CA TYR A 122 18.28 8.83 -13.15
C TYR A 122 19.20 9.80 -12.36
N GLY A 123 19.16 9.74 -11.03
CA GLY A 123 19.98 10.57 -10.13
C GLY A 123 21.46 10.22 -10.16
N LEU A 124 21.82 8.93 -10.20
CA LEU A 124 23.21 8.47 -10.36
C LEU A 124 23.77 8.77 -11.76
N GLY A 125 22.93 8.67 -12.79
CA GLY A 125 23.34 9.05 -14.15
C GLY A 125 23.75 10.52 -14.27
N ASN A 126 23.08 11.45 -13.56
CA ASN A 126 23.42 12.87 -13.63
C ASN A 126 24.69 13.24 -12.83
N THR A 127 24.99 12.55 -11.72
CA THR A 127 26.23 12.81 -10.96
C THR A 127 27.45 12.21 -11.65
N ASP A 128 27.30 11.10 -12.37
CA ASP A 128 28.43 10.47 -13.06
C ASP A 128 28.86 11.26 -14.31
N TYR A 129 27.93 11.92 -15.03
CA TYR A 129 28.26 12.85 -16.11
C TYR A 129 28.85 14.20 -15.62
N LEU A 130 28.43 14.71 -14.46
CA LEU A 130 29.01 15.93 -13.87
C LEU A 130 30.41 15.67 -13.28
N ILE A 131 30.64 14.51 -12.67
CA ILE A 131 31.96 14.12 -12.17
C ILE A 131 32.94 13.85 -13.33
N SER A 132 32.48 13.26 -14.45
CA SER A 132 33.34 13.12 -15.65
C SER A 132 33.64 14.46 -16.31
N TYR A 133 32.65 15.36 -16.47
CA TYR A 133 32.89 16.70 -17.04
C TYR A 133 33.79 17.58 -16.15
N CYS A 134 33.70 17.48 -14.82
CA CYS A 134 34.60 18.21 -13.92
C CYS A 134 36.04 17.67 -13.93
N LEU A 135 36.24 16.38 -14.17
CA LEU A 135 37.58 15.80 -14.34
C LEU A 135 38.21 16.16 -15.69
N ASP A 136 37.40 16.34 -16.74
CA ASP A 136 37.87 16.70 -18.09
C ASP A 136 38.15 18.22 -18.27
N TYR A 137 37.53 19.10 -17.47
CA TYR A 137 37.77 20.57 -17.52
C TYR A 137 38.73 21.12 -16.45
N GLY A 138 39.41 20.25 -15.69
CA GLY A 138 40.31 20.63 -14.59
C GLY A 138 41.75 21.00 -14.97
N GLN A 139 42.12 21.11 -16.25
CA GLN A 139 43.52 21.33 -16.68
C GLN A 139 43.77 22.47 -17.68
N LEU A 140 42.78 23.28 -18.05
CA LEU A 140 43.04 24.54 -18.78
C LEU A 140 42.74 25.71 -17.86
N GLY A 141 43.76 26.11 -17.10
CA GLY A 141 43.80 27.43 -16.53
C GLY A 141 43.92 28.45 -17.65
N ASP A 142 42.98 29.38 -17.71
CA ASP A 142 43.21 30.75 -18.19
C ASP A 142 42.14 31.67 -17.55
N PRO A 143 42.54 32.81 -16.94
CA PRO A 143 41.67 33.69 -16.16
C PRO A 143 41.17 34.89 -17.00
N GLU A 144 40.42 34.70 -18.08
CA GLU A 144 39.88 35.88 -18.83
C GLU A 144 38.72 35.50 -19.77
N ALA A 145 37.52 35.29 -19.23
CA ALA A 145 36.24 35.36 -19.96
C ALA A 145 35.11 35.62 -18.93
N ALA A 146 34.82 36.88 -18.61
CA ALA A 146 33.79 37.67 -19.30
C ALA A 146 32.38 37.05 -19.18
N GLU A 147 31.69 37.44 -18.10
CA GLU A 147 30.55 38.35 -18.23
C GLU A 147 29.66 38.10 -19.46
N TRP A 148 28.68 37.21 -19.30
CA TRP A 148 27.43 37.30 -20.07
C TRP A 148 26.25 37.32 -19.10
N SER A 149 25.57 38.45 -19.14
CA SER A 149 24.37 38.82 -18.44
C SER A 149 23.24 37.81 -18.62
N SER A 150 22.57 37.55 -17.50
CA SER A 150 21.36 36.76 -17.39
C SER A 150 20.19 37.37 -18.18
N PRO A 151 19.30 36.56 -18.75
CA PRO A 151 17.90 36.91 -18.88
C PRO A 151 17.13 36.30 -17.69
N GLU A 152 16.63 37.16 -16.81
CA GLU A 152 15.61 36.85 -15.79
C GLU A 152 14.41 36.17 -16.48
N SER A 153 13.94 35.01 -16.05
CA SER A 153 13.02 34.79 -14.92
C SER A 153 12.49 33.35 -15.13
N HIS A 154 12.36 32.47 -14.14
CA HIS A 154 11.63 32.62 -12.90
C HIS A 154 12.14 31.61 -11.84
N HIS A 155 12.64 32.18 -10.75
CA HIS A 155 12.53 31.77 -9.35
C HIS A 155 12.43 30.27 -8.98
N GLN A 156 13.57 29.75 -8.54
CA GLN A 156 13.66 29.03 -7.27
C GLN A 156 14.34 29.95 -6.24
N PRO A 157 13.88 30.04 -4.98
CA PRO A 157 14.75 30.39 -3.88
C PRO A 157 15.31 29.10 -3.28
N PHE A 158 16.62 28.87 -3.46
CA PHE A 158 17.36 27.88 -2.69
C PHE A 158 17.95 28.53 -1.43
N ALA A 159 17.75 27.80 -0.33
CA ALA A 159 18.70 27.55 0.75
C ALA A 159 19.17 28.71 1.64
N CYS A 160 18.77 28.59 2.91
CA CYS A 160 19.64 28.60 4.10
C CYS A 160 21.06 29.15 3.88
N GLN A 161 21.30 30.35 4.42
CA GLN A 161 22.63 30.83 4.76
C GLN A 161 22.76 30.75 6.28
N CYS A 162 23.66 29.87 6.75
CA CYS A 162 24.11 29.85 8.14
C CYS A 162 25.28 30.83 8.31
N CYS A 163 25.36 31.37 9.53
CA CYS A 163 26.49 32.07 10.17
C CYS A 163 26.71 33.55 9.76
N GLU A 164 26.98 34.51 10.66
CA GLU A 164 26.94 34.65 12.12
C GLU A 164 27.41 36.10 12.43
N TYR A 165 27.00 36.69 13.57
CA TYR A 165 27.44 38.00 14.14
C TYR A 165 27.04 39.28 13.39
N SER A 166 26.62 40.40 13.99
CA SER A 166 26.36 40.82 15.37
C SER A 166 25.89 42.28 15.32
N LEU A 167 25.00 42.67 16.25
CA LEU A 167 24.79 44.04 16.75
C LEU A 167 24.25 45.10 15.77
N CYS A 168 22.94 45.36 15.86
CA CYS A 168 22.37 46.63 16.31
C CYS A 168 20.89 46.43 16.63
#